data_AF-A0A968BWN7-F1
#
_entry.id   AF-A0A968BWN7-F1
#
_cell.length_a   1.000
_cell.length_b   1.000
_cell.length_c   1.000
_cell.angle_alpha   90.00
_cell.angle_beta   90.00
_cell.angle_gamma   90.00
#
_symmetry.space_group_name_H-M   'P 1'
#
loop_
_entity.id
_entity.type
_entity.pdbx_description
1 polymer ?
#
loop_
_entity_poly.entity_id
_entity_poly.type
_entity_poly.pdbx_seq_one_letter_code
_entity_poly.pdbx_strand_id
1 'polypeptide(L)'
;KIGLVLLYTALFFPISFLILRAFFLSIPQSLEEAAIIDGANYWTLLARIVMPLSGPGMSTVAVLVFIWTWNEFLYSLLMMAS
;
A
#
# COMPACT_ATOMS: atom_id res chain seq x y z
N LYS A 1 16.11 14.39 7.85
CA LYS A 1 15.44 14.00 6.58
C LYS A 1 14.99 12.54 6.60
N ILE A 2 15.89 11.55 6.65
CA ILE A 2 15.53 10.12 6.74
C ILE A 2 14.72 9.79 8.00
N GLY A 3 15.05 10.37 9.16
CA GLY A 3 14.31 10.14 10.40
C GLY A 3 12.83 10.51 10.32
N LEU A 4 12.48 11.60 9.62
CA LEU A 4 11.08 11.98 9.39
C LEU A 4 10.39 10.98 8.46
N VAL A 5 11.07 10.56 7.38
CA VAL A 5 10.51 9.55 6.45
C VAL A 5 10.19 8.25 7.19
N LEU A 6 11.09 7.78 8.04
CA LEU A 6 10.87 6.57 8.84
C LEU A 6 9.73 6.74 9.85
N LEU A 7 9.65 7.90 10.51
CA LEU A 7 8.57 8.21 11.45
C LEU A 7 7.20 8.20 10.74
N TYR A 8 7.04 8.97 9.66
CA TYR A 8 5.78 8.99 8.90
C TYR A 8 5.44 7.62 8.33
N THR A 9 6.44 6.88 7.84
CA THR A 9 6.23 5.49 7.38
C THR A 9 5.71 4.62 8.52
N ALA A 10 6.33 4.66 9.70
CA ALA A 10 5.89 3.88 10.86
C ALA A 10 4.49 4.27 11.32
N LEU A 11 4.13 5.55 11.28
CA LEU A 11 2.79 6.04 11.64
C LEU A 11 1.71 5.53 10.68
N PHE A 12 1.97 5.57 9.36
CA PHE A 12 1.00 5.12 8.36
C PHE A 12 1.08 3.62 8.03
N PHE A 13 2.10 2.91 8.51
CA PHE A 13 2.32 1.50 8.22
C PHE A 13 1.14 0.59 8.61
N PRO A 14 0.54 0.70 9.81
CA PRO A 14 -0.53 -0.22 10.22
C PRO A 14 -1.76 -0.13 9.31
N ILE A 15 -2.23 1.07 9.00
CA ILE A 15 -3.40 1.25 8.13
C ILE A 15 -3.10 0.83 6.69
N SER A 16 -1.91 1.17 6.19
CA SER A 16 -1.45 0.77 4.85
C SER A 16 -1.38 -0.75 4.71
N PHE A 17 -0.84 -1.42 5.72
CA PHE A 17 -0.76 -2.87 5.80
C PHE A 17 -2.14 -3.52 5.82
N LEU A 18 -3.08 -3.00 6.61
CA LEU A 18 -4.44 -3.53 6.67
C LEU A 18 -5.17 -3.44 5.32
N ILE A 19 -5.04 -2.30 4.63
CA ILE A 19 -5.63 -2.10 3.30
C ILE A 19 -5.01 -3.08 2.31
N LEU A 20 -3.69 -3.12 2.19
CA LEU A 20 -3.01 -4.01 1.26
C LEU A 20 -3.31 -5.49 1.56
N ARG A 21 -3.38 -5.88 2.83
CA ARG A 21 -3.77 -7.22 3.25
C ARG A 21 -5.18 -7.57 2.79
N ALA A 22 -6.14 -6.65 2.90
CA ALA A 22 -7.50 -6.88 2.42
C ALA A 22 -7.52 -7.12 0.90
N PHE A 23 -6.72 -6.36 0.14
CA PHE A 23 -6.57 -6.56 -1.30
C PHE A 23 -5.90 -7.91 -1.63
N PHE A 24 -4.82 -8.29 -0.95
CA PHE A 24 -4.19 -9.58 -1.16
C PHE A 24 -5.14 -10.74 -0.88
N LEU A 25 -5.94 -10.66 0.19
CA LEU A 25 -6.93 -11.69 0.52
C LEU A 25 -8.11 -11.75 -0.46
N SER A 26 -8.35 -10.68 -1.22
CA SER A 26 -9.38 -10.67 -2.26
C SER A 26 -8.95 -11.39 -3.55
N ILE A 27 -7.65 -11.67 -3.70
CA ILE A 27 -7.12 -12.39 -4.87
C ILE A 27 -7.57 -13.86 -4.79
N PRO A 28 -8.30 -14.38 -5.80
CA PRO A 28 -8.74 -15.77 -5.79
C PRO A 28 -7.56 -16.76 -5.79
N GLN A 29 -7.58 -17.74 -4.88
CA GLN A 29 -6.56 -18.80 -4.80
C GLN A 29 -6.47 -19.62 -6.10
N SER A 30 -7.56 -19.74 -6.86
CA SER A 30 -7.59 -20.45 -8.14
C SER A 30 -6.64 -19.86 -9.19
N LEU A 31 -6.34 -18.56 -9.15
CA LEU A 31 -5.36 -17.93 -10.03
C LEU A 31 -3.95 -18.38 -9.69
N GLU A 32 -3.66 -18.55 -8.40
CA GLU A 32 -2.36 -19.04 -7.93
C GLU A 32 -2.17 -20.51 -8.26
N GLU A 33 -3.18 -21.35 -8.03
CA GLU A 33 -3.17 -22.76 -8.43
C GLU A 33 -2.99 -22.93 -9.94
N ALA A 34 -3.70 -22.16 -10.77
CA ALA A 34 -3.56 -22.18 -12.22
C ALA A 34 -2.13 -21.80 -12.66
N ALA A 35 -1.58 -20.73 -12.08
CA ALA A 35 -0.21 -20.30 -12.40
C ALA A 35 0.84 -21.34 -12.00
N ILE A 36 0.66 -22.02 -10.86
CA ILE A 36 1.55 -23.10 -10.42
C ILE A 36 1.47 -24.30 -11.39
N ILE A 37 0.27 -24.67 -11.84
CA ILE A 37 0.07 -25.72 -12.85
C ILE A 37 0.76 -25.35 -14.17
N ASP A 38 0.72 -24.07 -14.56
CA ASP A 38 1.42 -23.52 -15.73
C ASP A 38 2.96 -23.41 -15.53
N GLY A 39 3.49 -23.85 -14.38
CA GLY A 39 4.92 -23.85 -14.08
C GLY A 39 5.47 -22.50 -13.64
N ALA A 40 4.62 -21.56 -13.22
CA ALA A 40 5.06 -20.28 -12.69
C ALA A 40 5.76 -20.47 -11.33
N ASN A 41 6.96 -19.90 -11.20
CA ASN A 41 7.65 -19.81 -9.91
C ASN A 41 7.08 -18.66 -9.05
N TYR A 42 7.46 -18.63 -7.77
CA TYR A 42 6.98 -17.63 -6.81
C TYR A 42 7.20 -16.18 -7.26
N TRP A 43 8.37 -15.87 -7.83
CA TRP A 43 8.66 -14.52 -8.32
C TRP A 43 7.76 -14.12 -9.49
N THR A 44 7.43 -15.07 -10.35
CA THR A 44 6.50 -14.88 -11.47
C THR A 44 5.09 -14.62 -10.95
N LEU A 45 4.64 -15.41 -9.97
CA LEU A 45 3.36 -15.21 -9.31
C LEU A 45 3.24 -13.82 -8.68
N LEU A 46 4.26 -13.44 -7.88
CA LEU A 46 4.32 -12.15 -7.22
C LEU A 46 4.26 -11.00 -8.22
N ALA A 47 5.16 -11.00 -9.22
CA ALA A 47 5.31 -9.89 -10.14
C ALA A 47 4.17 -9.78 -11.17
N ARG A 48 3.63 -10.91 -11.64
CA ARG A 48 2.64 -10.93 -12.75
C ARG A 48 1.19 -11.06 -12.31
N ILE A 49 0.93 -11.53 -11.08
CA ILE A 49 -0.44 -11.75 -10.59
C ILE A 49 -0.67 -10.87 -9.36
N VAL A 50 0.09 -11.10 -8.28
CA VAL A 50 -0.17 -10.46 -6.99
C VAL A 50 0.01 -8.94 -7.07
N MET A 51 1.16 -8.48 -7.57
CA MET A 51 1.48 -7.04 -7.68
C MET A 51 0.45 -6.25 -8.53
N PRO A 52 0.13 -6.63 -9.78
CA PRO A 52 -0.82 -5.87 -10.58
C PRO A 52 -2.25 -5.90 -10.02
N LEU A 53 -2.71 -7.04 -9.49
CA LEU A 53 -4.03 -7.14 -8.85
C LEU A 53 -4.12 -6.32 -7.56
N SER A 54 -2.98 -6.05 -6.93
CA SER A 54 -2.89 -5.21 -5.73
C SER A 54 -2.69 -3.72 -6.05
N GLY A 55 -2.53 -3.37 -7.33
CA GLY A 55 -2.38 -1.99 -7.80
C GLY A 55 -3.48 -1.03 -7.30
N PRO A 56 -4.77 -1.42 -7.30
CA PRO A 56 -5.83 -0.63 -6.68
C PRO A 56 -5.60 -0.38 -5.18
N GLY A 57 -5.15 -1.40 -4.44
CA GLY A 57 -4.84 -1.26 -3.02
C GLY A 57 -3.67 -0.33 -2.74
N MET A 58 -2.61 -0.41 -3.56
CA MET A 58 -1.49 0.54 -3.50
C MET A 58 -1.95 1.98 -3.78
N SER A 59 -2.86 2.15 -4.75
CA SER A 59 -3.43 3.46 -5.09
C SER A 59 -4.26 4.03 -3.94
N THR A 60 -5.09 3.21 -3.28
CA THR A 60 -5.86 3.61 -2.10
C THR A 60 -4.94 4.08 -0.97
N VAL A 61 -3.89 3.31 -0.66
CA VAL A 61 -2.91 3.68 0.37
C VAL A 61 -2.24 5.02 0.02
N ALA A 62 -1.78 5.19 -1.22
CA ALA A 62 -1.11 6.41 -1.65
C ALA A 62 -2.00 7.65 -1.50
N VAL A 63 -3.27 7.55 -1.92
CA VAL A 63 -4.24 8.66 -1.81
C VAL A 63 -4.52 9.00 -0.35
N LEU A 64 -4.74 7.99 0.51
CA LEU A 64 -5.01 8.24 1.92
C LEU A 64 -3.83 8.91 2.62
N VAL A 65 -2.61 8.36 2.45
CA VAL A 65 -1.40 8.93 3.05
C VAL A 65 -1.18 10.36 2.55
N PHE A 66 -1.42 10.62 1.26
CA PHE A 66 -1.32 11.97 0.70
C PHE A 66 -2.29 12.95 1.37
N ILE A 67 -3.58 12.60 1.47
CA ILE A 67 -4.60 13.45 2.10
C ILE A 67 -4.22 13.75 3.55
N TRP A 68 -3.78 12.75 4.31
CA TRP A 68 -3.39 12.93 5.71
C TRP A 68 -2.18 13.85 5.86
N THR A 69 -1.15 13.62 5.05
CA THR A 69 0.06 14.45 5.08
C THR A 69 -0.25 15.88 4.65
N TRP A 70 -1.12 16.06 3.66
CA TRP A 70 -1.57 17.37 3.21
C TRP A 70 -2.34 18.12 4.30
N ASN A 71 -3.24 17.44 5.01
CA ASN A 71 -3.99 18.02 6.13
C ASN A 71 -3.07 18.46 7.28
N GLU A 72 -2.07 17.65 7.62
CA GLU A 72 -1.10 17.98 8.67
C GLU A 72 -0.28 19.22 8.30
N PHE A 73 0.17 19.30 7.04
CA PHE A 73 0.85 20.49 6.53
C PHE A 73 -0.01 21.76 6.64
N LEU A 74 -1.30 21.70 6.25
CA LEU A 74 -2.21 22.83 6.36
C LEU A 74 -2.45 23.25 7.82
N TYR A 75 -2.62 22.29 8.73
CA TYR A 75 -2.81 22.55 10.16
C TYR A 75 -1.56 23.25 10.75
N SER A 76 -0.38 22.72 10.48
CA SER A 76 0.89 23.31 10.91
C SER A 76 1.07 24.73 10.36
N LEU A 77 0.70 24.99 9.10
CA LEU A 77 0.75 26.33 8.51
C LEU A 77 -0.18 27.32 9.21
N LEU A 78 -1.42 26.91 9.52
CA LEU A 78 -2.40 27.76 10.20
C LEU A 78 -1.96 28.10 11.62
N MET A 79 -1.40 27.14 12.36
CA MET A 79 -0.88 27.37 13.71
C MET A 79 0.32 28.31 13.75
N MET A 80 1.18 28.30 12.72
CA MET A 80 2.29 29.25 12.64
C MET A 80 1.84 30.67 12.28
N ALA A 81 0.70 30.79 11.58
CA ALA A 81 0.15 32.06 11.14
C ALA A 81 -0.68 32.78 12.22
N SER A 82 -1.19 32.05 13.21
CA SER A 82 -1.92 32.57 14.38
C SER A 82 -0.98 33.01 15.50
#